data_AF-A0A7J5XZN4-F1
#
_entry.id   AF-A0A7J5XZN4-F1
#
_cell.length_a   1.000
_cell.length_b   1.000
_cell.length_c   1.000
_cell.angle_alpha   90.00
_cell.angle_beta   90.00
_cell.angle_gamma   90.00
#
_symmetry.space_group_name_H-M   'P 1'
#
loop_
_entity.id
_entity.type
_entity.pdbx_description
1 polymer ?
#
loop_
_entity_poly.entity_id
_entity_poly.type
_entity_poly.pdbx_seq_one_letter_code
_entity_poly.pdbx_strand_id
1 'polypeptide(L)'
;MPVPTPRSICECSDDVTVTPWKHISVVTINGRYNVCLPRKSCPSCSAEWTPKVKDLLLYRYWPASTNCQTLYKYDLFTSFEHMK
;
A
#
# COMPACT_ATOMS: atom_id res chain seq x y z
N MET A 1 6.89 -0.02 -10.22
CA MET A 1 7.37 -0.17 -8.82
C MET A 1 6.44 -1.14 -8.10
N PRO A 2 6.85 -2.40 -7.85
CA PRO A 2 5.89 -3.46 -7.54
C PRO A 2 5.77 -3.72 -6.02
N VAL A 3 4.59 -3.45 -5.45
CA VAL A 3 4.15 -4.11 -4.22
C VAL A 3 3.74 -5.54 -4.60
N PRO A 4 4.25 -6.59 -3.94
CA PRO A 4 3.85 -7.97 -4.18
C PRO A 4 2.35 -8.13 -4.08
N THR A 5 1.74 -8.52 -5.18
CA THR A 5 0.32 -8.82 -5.22
C THR A 5 0.09 -10.24 -4.70
N PRO A 6 -0.90 -10.48 -3.83
CA PRO A 6 -1.24 -11.82 -3.38
C PRO A 6 -1.63 -12.68 -4.58
N ARG A 7 -1.27 -13.97 -4.52
CA ARG A 7 -1.56 -14.95 -5.59
C ARG A 7 -3.06 -15.16 -5.72
N SER A 8 -3.74 -15.37 -4.60
CA SER A 8 -5.20 -15.51 -4.51
C SER A 8 -5.79 -14.47 -3.56
N ILE A 9 -7.01 -14.03 -3.86
CA ILE A 9 -7.81 -13.14 -2.99
C ILE A 9 -9.05 -13.87 -2.42
N CYS A 10 -9.38 -15.04 -2.98
CA CYS A 10 -10.49 -15.91 -2.63
C CYS A 10 -10.26 -17.31 -3.22
N GLU A 11 -11.16 -18.25 -2.91
CA GLU A 11 -11.10 -19.65 -3.38
C GLU A 11 -11.88 -19.91 -4.70
N CYS A 12 -12.50 -18.88 -5.29
CA CYS A 12 -13.44 -19.07 -6.39
C CYS A 12 -12.80 -19.34 -7.76
N SER A 13 -11.61 -18.78 -8.03
CA SER A 13 -10.77 -19.04 -9.22
C SER A 13 -9.49 -18.19 -9.13
N ASP A 14 -8.42 -18.60 -9.82
CA ASP A 14 -7.20 -17.79 -10.01
C ASP A 14 -7.38 -16.66 -11.04
N ASP A 15 -8.49 -16.65 -11.79
CA ASP A 15 -8.86 -15.61 -12.76
C ASP A 15 -9.32 -14.33 -12.04
N VAL A 16 -8.35 -13.55 -11.58
CA VAL A 16 -8.58 -12.27 -10.90
C VAL A 16 -8.31 -11.10 -11.83
N THR A 17 -9.31 -10.26 -12.07
CA THR A 17 -9.15 -9.06 -12.89
C THR A 17 -8.33 -8.02 -12.13
N VAL A 18 -7.21 -7.58 -12.71
CA VAL A 18 -6.39 -6.48 -12.17
C VAL A 18 -6.75 -5.19 -12.89
N THR A 19 -7.25 -4.22 -12.14
CA THR A 19 -7.65 -2.89 -12.66
C THR A 19 -6.88 -1.78 -11.94
N PRO A 20 -6.57 -0.66 -12.62
CA PRO A 20 -6.14 0.57 -11.94
C PRO A 20 -7.25 1.07 -11.02
N TRP A 21 -6.93 1.45 -9.77
CA TRP A 21 -7.95 1.88 -8.81
C TRP A 21 -7.76 3.30 -8.31
N LYS A 22 -6.66 3.57 -7.60
CA LYS A 22 -6.47 4.87 -6.93
C LYS A 22 -5.07 5.40 -7.16
N HIS A 23 -5.01 6.64 -7.65
CA HIS A 23 -3.77 7.38 -7.75
C HIS A 23 -3.39 7.95 -6.38
N ILE A 24 -2.18 7.64 -5.91
CA ILE A 24 -1.61 8.14 -4.66
C ILE A 24 -0.22 8.69 -4.91
N SER A 25 0.20 9.62 -4.07
CA SER A 25 1.60 10.00 -3.96
C SER A 25 2.27 9.19 -2.85
N VAL A 26 3.45 8.65 -3.13
CA VAL A 26 4.28 7.95 -2.15
C VAL A 26 5.66 8.59 -2.13
N VAL A 27 6.29 8.61 -0.96
CA VAL A 27 7.67 9.04 -0.76
C VAL A 27 8.52 7.81 -0.52
N THR A 28 9.70 7.78 -1.14
CA THR A 28 10.76 6.79 -0.92
C THR A 28 12.06 7.53 -0.61
N ILE A 29 13.12 6.78 -0.28
CA ILE A 29 14.47 7.33 -0.16
C ILE A 29 14.97 8.04 -1.43
N ASN A 30 14.39 7.71 -2.59
CA ASN A 30 14.77 8.28 -3.89
C ASN A 30 13.89 9.45 -4.32
N GLY A 31 12.92 9.86 -3.49
CA GLY A 31 12.02 10.98 -3.75
C GLY A 31 10.55 10.58 -3.80
N ARG A 32 9.73 11.53 -4.27
CA ARG A 32 8.26 11.41 -4.37
C ARG A 32 7.86 10.86 -5.73
N TYR A 33 6.96 9.88 -5.72
CA TYR A 33 6.40 9.24 -6.90
C TYR A 33 4.88 9.27 -6.85
N ASN A 34 4.25 9.48 -8.01
CA ASN A 34 2.81 9.28 -8.17
C ASN A 34 2.59 7.88 -8.73
N VAL A 35 1.81 7.07 -8.04
CA VAL A 35 1.57 5.67 -8.39
C VAL A 35 0.08 5.38 -8.41
N CYS A 36 -0.34 4.46 -9.28
CA CYS A 36 -1.71 3.96 -9.29
C CYS A 36 -1.75 2.61 -8.58
N LEU A 37 -2.54 2.52 -7.51
CA LEU A 37 -2.74 1.28 -6.78
C LEU A 37 -3.57 0.30 -7.63
N PRO A 38 -3.16 -0.97 -7.73
CA PRO A 38 -3.97 -2.00 -8.36
C PRO A 38 -5.15 -2.36 -7.47
N ARG A 39 -6.28 -2.69 -8.09
CA ARG A 39 -7.39 -3.42 -7.47
C ARG A 39 -7.56 -4.74 -8.19
N LYS A 40 -7.58 -5.79 -7.39
CA LYS A 40 -7.99 -7.12 -7.78
C LYS A 40 -9.45 -7.30 -7.39
N SER A 41 -10.29 -7.74 -8.31
CA SER A 41 -11.67 -8.12 -8.01
C SER A 41 -11.97 -9.51 -8.55
N CYS A 42 -12.64 -10.32 -7.74
CA CYS A 42 -13.16 -11.62 -8.16
C CYS A 42 -14.57 -11.42 -8.74
N PRO A 43 -14.83 -11.82 -10.00
CA PRO A 43 -16.16 -11.68 -10.59
C PRO A 43 -17.21 -12.60 -9.94
N SER A 44 -16.80 -13.71 -9.34
CA SER A 44 -17.71 -14.74 -8.80
C SER A 44 -18.23 -14.44 -7.40
N CYS A 45 -17.40 -13.86 -6.54
CA CYS A 45 -17.75 -13.61 -5.12
C CYS A 45 -17.65 -12.15 -4.70
N SER A 46 -17.35 -11.25 -5.64
CA SER A 46 -17.13 -9.81 -5.37
C SER A 46 -16.04 -9.53 -4.33
N ALA A 47 -15.15 -10.50 -4.07
CA ALA A 47 -13.99 -10.28 -3.22
C ALA A 47 -13.05 -9.28 -3.89
N GLU A 48 -12.51 -8.35 -3.09
CA GLU A 48 -11.63 -7.31 -3.60
C GLU A 48 -10.37 -7.18 -2.76
N TRP A 49 -9.27 -6.87 -3.43
CA TRP A 49 -8.00 -6.59 -2.80
C TRP A 49 -7.34 -5.37 -3.43
N THR A 50 -6.74 -4.54 -2.58
CA THR A 50 -5.83 -3.47 -2.97
C THR A 50 -4.78 -3.31 -1.86
N PRO A 51 -3.54 -2.90 -2.17
CA PRO A 51 -2.52 -2.67 -1.16
C PRO A 51 -2.99 -1.68 -0.09
N LYS A 52 -2.85 -2.05 1.18
CA LYS A 52 -3.14 -1.18 2.32
C LYS A 52 -1.89 -0.40 2.72
N VAL A 53 -2.05 0.60 3.58
CA VAL A 53 -0.94 1.40 4.12
C VAL A 53 0.14 0.53 4.75
N LYS A 54 -0.22 -0.54 5.47
CA LYS A 54 0.74 -1.48 6.06
C LYS A 54 1.60 -2.17 5.00
N ASP A 55 1.00 -2.57 3.89
CA ASP A 55 1.72 -3.20 2.78
C ASP A 55 2.67 -2.17 2.14
N LEU A 56 2.21 -0.93 1.94
CA LEU A 56 3.06 0.15 1.42
C LEU A 56 4.27 0.41 2.32
N LEU A 57 4.07 0.51 3.63
CA LEU A 57 5.15 0.73 4.60
C LEU A 57 6.15 -0.43 4.63
N LEU A 58 5.67 -1.68 4.55
CA LEU A 58 6.53 -2.87 4.49
C LEU A 58 7.52 -2.79 3.30
N TYR A 59 7.07 -2.26 2.16
CA TYR A 59 7.89 -2.08 0.97
C TYR A 59 8.54 -0.70 0.85
N ARG A 60 8.67 0.03 1.96
CA ARG A 60 9.36 1.34 2.02
C ARG A 60 8.68 2.40 1.13
N TYR A 61 7.36 2.35 1.05
CA TYR A 61 6.52 3.38 0.47
C TYR A 61 5.76 4.11 1.57
N TRP A 62 6.11 5.38 1.79
CA TRP A 62 5.41 6.24 2.74
C TRP A 62 4.31 6.98 1.99
N PRO A 63 3.02 6.69 2.25
CA PRO A 63 1.94 7.42 1.61
C PRO A 63 2.05 8.90 1.99
N ALA A 64 2.19 9.77 0.99
CA ALA A 64 2.14 11.20 1.20
C ALA A 64 0.68 11.57 1.44
N SER A 65 0.22 11.47 2.69
CA SER A 65 -1.12 11.94 3.04
C SER A 65 -1.15 13.45 2.88
N THR A 66 -1.99 13.96 1.98
CA THR A 66 -2.40 15.37 1.99
C THR A 66 -3.19 15.75 3.26
N ASN A 67 -3.54 14.77 4.11
CA ASN A 67 -4.15 14.95 5.44
C ASN A 67 -3.24 14.43 6.58
N CYS A 68 -1.96 14.81 6.57
CA CYS A 68 -0.96 14.44 7.58
C CYS A 68 -1.25 15.05 8.98
N GLN A 69 -1.90 14.29 9.86
CA GLN A 69 -1.61 14.38 11.31
C GLN A 69 -1.27 13.02 11.96
N THR A 70 -1.45 11.89 11.25
CA THR A 70 -1.47 10.57 11.91
C THR A 70 -0.21 9.72 11.69
N LEU A 71 0.63 10.00 10.69
CA LEU A 71 1.80 9.15 10.37
C LEU A 71 3.13 9.61 10.99
N TYR A 72 3.29 10.90 11.32
CA TYR A 72 4.51 11.40 11.95
C TYR A 72 4.64 11.06 13.44
N LYS A 73 3.59 10.50 14.07
CA LYS A 73 3.60 10.21 15.51
C LYS A 73 4.20 8.83 15.86
N TYR A 74 4.34 7.90 14.90
CA TYR A 74 4.75 6.53 15.24
C TYR A 74 6.24 6.24 14.95
N ASP A 75 6.83 6.78 13.88
CA ASP A 75 8.22 6.46 13.49
C ASP A 75 9.30 7.39 14.08
N LEU A 76 8.93 8.60 14.52
CA LEU A 76 9.92 9.52 15.10
C LEU A 76 10.23 9.22 16.57
N PHE A 77 9.28 8.66 17.34
CA PHE A 77 9.49 8.48 18.79
C PHE A 77 10.20 7.17 19.16
N THR A 78 10.12 6.11 18.35
CA THR A 78 10.84 4.85 18.59
C THR A 78 12.32 4.92 18.22
N SER A 79 12.71 5.86 17.35
CA SER A 79 14.11 6.05 16.97
C SER A 79 14.92 6.80 18.04
N PHE A 80 14.27 7.60 18.90
CA PHE A 80 14.94 8.32 19.98
C PHE A 80 15.15 7.48 21.25
N GLU A 81 14.31 6.47 21.52
CA GLU A 81 14.47 5.58 22.69
C GLU A 81 15.68 4.63 22.57
N HIS A 82 16.18 4.38 21.35
CA HIS A 82 17.40 3.61 21.13
C HIS A 82 18.68 4.46 21.07
N MET A 83 18.58 5.78 21.29
CA MET A 83 19.73 6.70 21.39
C MET A 83 19.97 7.17 22.82
N LYS A 84 19.79 6.28 23.80
CA LYS A 84 20.05 6.55 25.22
C LYS A 84 21.05 5.56 25.80
#